data_AF-G8F6F2-F1
#
_entry.id   AF-G8F6F2-F1
#
_cell.length_a   1.000
_cell.length_b   1.000
_cell.length_c   1.000
_cell.angle_alpha   90.00
_cell.angle_beta   90.00
_cell.angle_gamma   90.00
#
_symmetry.space_group_name_H-M   'P 1'
#
loop_
_entity.id
_entity.type
_entity.pdbx_description
1 polymer ?
#
loop_
_entity_poly.entity_id
_entity_poly.type
_entity_poly.pdbx_seq_one_letter_code
_entity_poly.pdbx_strand_id
1 'polypeptide(L)'
;SKADENGSHSFMNSMDLLEQQMETTQNLEDSYMAIVHKTMWDLMVGVMAKTIMHVMINNTKEFIFSELLSTLYSCGDQNTLMEESADQIQRR
;
A
#
# COMPACT_ATOMS: atom_id res chain seq x y z
N SER A 1 39.68 -47.92 -22.19
CA SER A 1 38.30 -47.43 -22.13
C SER A 1 37.62 -47.40 -20.77
N LYS A 2 38.11 -48.01 -19.67
CA LYS A 2 37.45 -47.85 -18.35
C LYS A 2 37.80 -46.55 -17.60
N ALA A 3 38.85 -45.86 -18.00
CA ALA A 3 39.27 -44.59 -17.38
C ALA A 3 38.46 -43.38 -17.90
N ASP A 4 38.04 -43.40 -19.17
CA ASP A 4 37.33 -42.28 -19.81
C ASP A 4 35.84 -42.22 -19.43
N GLU A 5 35.20 -43.36 -19.18
CA GLU A 5 33.82 -43.42 -18.70
C GLU A 5 33.68 -42.88 -17.26
N ASN A 6 34.68 -43.14 -16.40
CA ASN A 6 34.66 -42.70 -15.00
C ASN A 6 34.83 -41.17 -14.87
N GLY A 7 35.60 -40.54 -15.77
CA GLY A 7 35.75 -39.08 -15.83
C GLY A 7 34.52 -38.36 -16.39
N SER A 8 33.80 -39.00 -17.32
CA SER A 8 32.56 -38.45 -17.89
C SER A 8 31.42 -38.48 -16.87
N HIS A 9 31.31 -39.55 -16.08
CA HIS A 9 30.31 -39.67 -15.01
C HIS A 9 30.54 -38.69 -13.85
N SER A 10 31.79 -38.41 -13.49
CA SER A 10 32.09 -37.41 -12.44
C SER A 10 31.79 -35.98 -12.91
N PHE A 11 32.02 -35.67 -14.19
CA PHE A 11 31.67 -34.38 -14.78
C PHE A 11 30.14 -34.20 -14.85
N MET A 12 29.40 -35.22 -15.27
CA MET A 12 27.93 -35.19 -15.29
C MET A 12 27.34 -34.96 -13.89
N ASN A 13 27.85 -35.68 -12.88
CA ASN A 13 27.44 -35.46 -11.49
C ASN A 13 27.77 -34.04 -10.97
N SER A 14 28.87 -33.44 -11.45
CA SER A 14 29.26 -32.07 -11.05
C SER A 14 28.39 -31.01 -11.71
N MET A 15 27.92 -31.27 -12.94
CA MET A 15 26.98 -30.39 -13.65
C MET A 15 25.60 -30.41 -13.01
N ASP A 16 25.08 -31.60 -12.66
CA ASP A 16 23.82 -31.76 -11.94
C ASP A 16 23.84 -31.05 -10.57
N LEU A 17 24.98 -31.11 -9.86
CA LEU A 17 25.15 -30.40 -8.58
C LEU A 17 25.09 -28.87 -8.76
N LEU A 18 25.68 -28.35 -9.84
CA LEU A 18 25.68 -26.92 -10.13
C LEU A 18 24.27 -26.42 -10.50
N GLU A 19 23.53 -27.22 -11.28
CA GLU A 19 22.15 -26.92 -11.66
C GLU A 19 21.23 -26.91 -10.44
N GLN A 20 21.36 -27.90 -9.55
CA GLN A 20 20.63 -27.93 -8.28
C GLN A 20 20.99 -26.74 -7.37
N GLN A 21 22.26 -26.34 -7.32
CA GLN A 21 22.69 -25.15 -6.57
C GLN A 21 22.06 -23.87 -7.13
N MET A 22 22.01 -23.72 -8.46
CA MET A 22 21.38 -22.58 -9.11
C MET A 22 19.87 -22.52 -8.82
N GLU A 23 19.17 -23.65 -8.88
CA GLU A 23 17.75 -23.74 -8.53
C GLU A 23 17.51 -23.40 -7.06
N THR A 24 18.34 -23.90 -6.13
CA THR A 24 18.23 -23.52 -4.72
C THR A 24 18.47 -22.03 -4.49
N THR A 25 19.38 -21.42 -5.26
CA THR A 25 19.64 -19.98 -5.19
C THR A 25 18.44 -19.19 -5.68
N GLN A 26 17.86 -19.55 -6.84
CA GLN A 26 16.67 -18.90 -7.36
C GLN A 26 15.48 -19.01 -6.41
N ASN A 27 15.26 -20.19 -5.82
CA ASN A 27 14.18 -20.39 -4.84
C ASN A 27 14.37 -19.52 -3.57
N LEU A 28 15.62 -19.31 -3.14
CA LEU A 28 15.93 -18.40 -2.03
C LEU A 28 15.68 -16.94 -2.41
N GLU A 29 16.05 -16.52 -3.62
CA GLU A 29 15.78 -15.18 -4.13
C GLU A 29 14.27 -14.91 -4.25
N ASP A 30 13.51 -15.85 -4.80
CA ASP A 30 12.07 -15.75 -4.95
C ASP A 30 11.38 -15.69 -3.58
N SER A 31 11.80 -16.54 -2.64
CA SER A 31 11.29 -16.52 -1.26
C SER A 31 11.59 -15.19 -0.57
N TYR A 32 12.80 -14.66 -0.75
CA TYR A 32 13.19 -13.37 -0.20
C TYR A 32 12.32 -12.25 -0.77
N MET A 33 12.14 -12.19 -2.09
CA MET A 33 11.28 -11.18 -2.73
C MET A 33 9.82 -11.31 -2.31
N ALA A 34 9.31 -12.53 -2.12
CA ALA A 34 7.96 -12.74 -1.61
C ALA A 34 7.78 -12.16 -0.19
N ILE A 35 8.75 -12.39 0.71
CA ILE A 35 8.72 -11.84 2.07
C ILE A 35 8.82 -10.30 2.04
N VAL A 36 9.73 -9.75 1.24
CA VAL A 36 9.88 -8.29 1.07
C VAL A 36 8.58 -7.68 0.54
N HIS A 37 7.99 -8.23 -0.51
CA HIS A 37 6.73 -7.72 -1.04
C HIS A 37 5.58 -7.83 -0.04
N LYS A 38 5.47 -8.97 0.67
CA LYS A 38 4.46 -9.15 1.72
C LYS A 38 4.59 -8.10 2.81
N THR A 39 5.81 -7.86 3.30
CA THR A 39 6.08 -6.89 4.38
C THR A 39 5.89 -5.45 3.91
N MET A 40 6.29 -5.11 2.67
CA MET A 40 6.01 -3.80 2.09
C MET A 40 4.52 -3.54 1.96
N TRP A 41 3.75 -4.48 1.41
CA TRP A 41 2.30 -4.35 1.28
C TRP A 41 1.60 -4.28 2.64
N ASP A 42 2.02 -5.09 3.61
CA ASP A 42 1.47 -5.08 4.97
C ASP A 42 1.71 -3.74 5.68
N LEU A 43 2.95 -3.22 5.56
CA LEU A 43 3.31 -1.91 6.09
C LEU A 43 2.53 -0.80 5.38
N MET A 44 2.51 -0.79 4.04
CA MET A 44 1.83 0.25 3.27
C MET A 44 0.33 0.25 3.54
N VAL A 45 -0.36 -0.90 3.42
CA VAL A 45 -1.80 -0.97 3.63
C VAL A 45 -2.16 -0.69 5.10
N GLY A 46 -1.42 -1.27 6.05
CA GLY A 46 -1.68 -1.08 7.47
C GLY A 46 -1.42 0.35 7.94
N VAL A 47 -0.25 0.91 7.62
CA VAL A 47 0.12 2.26 8.05
C VAL A 47 -0.68 3.31 7.30
N MET A 48 -0.95 3.15 5.99
CA MET A 48 -1.76 4.14 5.27
C MET A 48 -3.22 4.11 5.69
N ALA A 49 -3.82 2.95 5.94
CA ALA A 49 -5.20 2.89 6.44
C ALA A 49 -5.32 3.59 7.82
N LYS A 50 -4.38 3.31 8.73
CA LYS A 50 -4.36 3.92 10.07
C LYS A 50 -4.10 5.43 10.00
N THR A 51 -3.14 5.84 9.17
CA THR A 51 -2.73 7.25 9.02
C THR A 51 -3.80 8.08 8.31
N ILE A 52 -4.36 7.61 7.19
CA ILE A 52 -5.45 8.31 6.48
C ILE A 52 -6.68 8.40 7.37
N MET A 53 -7.04 7.32 8.05
CA MET A 53 -8.17 7.34 8.97
C MET A 53 -7.99 8.38 10.07
N HIS A 54 -6.81 8.48 10.68
CA HIS A 54 -6.57 9.46 11.73
C HIS A 54 -6.45 10.88 11.18
N VAL A 55 -5.55 11.12 10.22
CA VAL A 55 -5.19 12.45 9.76
C VAL A 55 -6.25 13.07 8.84
N MET A 56 -6.92 12.26 8.01
CA MET A 56 -7.91 12.79 7.06
C MET A 56 -9.31 12.65 7.65
N ILE A 57 -9.71 11.43 8.02
CA ILE A 57 -11.10 11.15 8.41
C ILE A 57 -11.41 11.74 9.79
N ASN A 58 -10.63 11.40 10.82
CA ASN A 58 -10.93 11.87 12.17
C ASN A 58 -10.75 13.39 12.31
N ASN A 59 -9.70 13.97 11.71
CA ASN A 59 -9.53 15.43 11.74
C ASN A 59 -10.67 16.16 11.01
N THR A 60 -11.09 15.69 9.83
CA THR A 60 -12.24 16.30 9.12
C THR A 60 -13.52 16.16 9.94
N LYS A 61 -13.70 15.00 10.58
CA LYS A 61 -14.83 14.78 11.48
C LYS A 61 -14.80 15.79 12.63
N GLU A 62 -13.69 15.93 13.35
CA GLU A 62 -13.56 16.92 14.43
C GLU A 62 -13.81 18.35 13.95
N PHE A 63 -13.26 18.73 12.78
CA PHE A 63 -13.51 20.04 12.20
C PHE A 63 -15.00 20.29 11.98
N ILE A 64 -15.72 19.34 11.38
CA ILE A 64 -17.17 19.45 11.14
C ILE A 64 -17.94 19.60 12.47
N PHE A 65 -17.59 18.82 13.49
CA PHE A 65 -18.33 18.80 14.76
C PHE A 65 -18.01 19.98 15.69
N SER A 66 -16.79 20.51 15.65
CA SER A 66 -16.30 21.44 16.67
C SER A 66 -15.93 22.82 16.13
N GLU A 67 -15.55 22.94 14.86
CA GLU A 67 -14.95 24.18 14.33
C GLU A 67 -15.72 24.78 13.16
N LEU A 68 -16.46 23.98 12.39
CA LEU A 68 -17.16 24.44 11.19
C LEU A 68 -18.14 25.57 11.51
N LEU A 69 -18.95 25.40 12.56
CA LEU A 69 -19.99 26.38 12.90
C LEU A 69 -19.38 27.71 13.34
N SER A 70 -18.37 27.69 14.21
CA SER A 70 -17.67 28.91 14.65
C SER A 70 -16.97 29.60 13.48
N THR A 71 -16.38 28.82 12.56
CA THR A 71 -15.76 29.35 11.33
C THR A 71 -16.78 30.05 10.44
N LEU A 72 -17.96 29.46 10.23
CA LEU A 72 -19.03 30.09 9.45
C LEU A 72 -19.53 31.38 10.07
N TYR A 73 -19.71 31.42 11.40
CA TYR A 73 -20.11 32.64 12.11
C TYR A 73 -19.01 33.71 12.16
N SER A 74 -17.75 33.32 11.98
CA SER A 74 -16.62 34.28 11.88
C SER A 74 -16.53 34.96 10.52
N CYS A 75 -17.14 34.38 9.47
CA CYS A 75 -17.23 34.99 8.15
C CYS A 75 -18.25 36.13 8.22
N GLY A 76 -17.76 37.37 8.20
CA GLY A 76 -18.48 38.57 8.65
C GLY A 76 -19.79 38.96 7.95
N ASP A 77 -20.37 38.12 7.11
CA ASP A 77 -21.71 38.32 6.53
C ASP A 77 -22.56 37.05 6.57
N GLN A 78 -23.26 36.87 7.70
CA GLN A 78 -24.17 35.75 7.91
C GLN A 78 -25.43 35.83 7.02
N ASN A 79 -25.84 37.03 6.61
CA ASN A 79 -27.08 37.23 5.85
C ASN A 79 -26.94 36.69 4.42
N THR A 80 -25.82 36.94 3.77
CA THR A 80 -25.54 36.39 2.44
C THR A 80 -25.31 34.89 2.48
N LEU A 81 -24.69 34.36 3.55
CA LEU A 81 -24.51 32.92 3.72
C LEU A 81 -25.84 32.16 3.87
N MET A 82 -26.87 32.80 4.44
CA MET A 82 -28.19 32.20 4.68
C MET A 82 -29.24 32.57 3.62
N GLU A 83 -28.82 33.17 2.49
CA GLU A 83 -29.74 33.57 1.44
C GLU A 83 -30.41 32.36 0.78
N GLU A 84 -31.73 32.45 0.59
CA GLU A 84 -32.52 31.39 -0.03
C GLU A 84 -32.30 31.37 -1.55
N SER A 85 -32.18 30.18 -2.16
CA SER A 85 -32.02 30.10 -3.61
C SER A 85 -33.29 30.52 -4.34
N ALA A 86 -33.16 31.09 -5.55
CA ALA A 86 -34.29 31.50 -6.37
C ALA A 86 -35.31 30.37 -6.61
N ASP A 87 -34.81 29.13 -6.79
CA ASP A 87 -35.64 27.93 -6.96
C ASP A 87 -36.48 27.59 -5.72
N GLN A 88 -35.99 27.88 -4.50
CA GLN A 88 -36.73 27.68 -3.25
C GLN A 88 -37.81 28.75 -3.09
N ILE A 89 -37.47 30.02 -3.39
CA ILE A 89 -38.42 31.15 -3.34
C ILE A 89 -39.59 30.92 -4.29
N GLN A 90 -39.35 30.36 -5.48
CA GLN A 90 -40.39 30.09 -6.47
C GLN A 90 -41.35 28.93 -6.08
N ARG A 91 -40.90 28.00 -5.23
CA ARG A 91 -41.72 26.85 -4.79
C ARG A 91 -42.61 27.15 -3.58
N ARG A 92 -42.31 28.20 -2.82
CA ARG A 92 -43.16 28.67 -1.71
C ARG A 92 -44.46 29.28 -2.21
#